data_AF-A0A077Z5E6-F1
#
_entry.id   AF-A0A077Z5E6-F1
#
_cell.length_a   1.000
_cell.length_b   1.000
_cell.length_c   1.000
_cell.angle_alpha   90.00
_cell.angle_beta   90.00
_cell.angle_gamma   90.00
#
_symmetry.space_group_name_H-M   'P 1'
#
loop_
_entity.id
_entity.type
_entity.pdbx_description
1 polymer ?
#
loop_
_entity_poly.entity_id
_entity_poly.type
_entity_poly.pdbx_seq_one_letter_code
_entity_poly.pdbx_strand_id
1 'polypeptide(L)'
;MRPHYVSPSSGWEFSENVLTQRGRDLSKGYNSDVYKRYLAKYPKKQRVKNMHPVTPNKYLKTSRRSWDMQVRIWRRSIYAFMGESIERFAPFLSRPNDN
;
A
#
# COMPACT_ATOMS: atom_id res chain seq x y z
N MET A 1 10.15 26.98 -6.87
CA MET A 1 9.53 26.19 -7.96
C MET A 1 8.38 25.38 -7.38
N ARG A 2 7.15 25.52 -7.90
CA ARG A 2 6.10 24.52 -7.63
C ARG A 2 6.60 23.22 -8.25
N PRO A 3 6.54 22.05 -7.58
CA PRO A 3 6.91 20.80 -8.22
C PRO A 3 6.06 20.71 -9.48
N HIS A 4 6.71 20.81 -10.65
CA HIS A 4 6.00 20.68 -11.92
C HIS A 4 5.22 19.37 -11.84
N TYR A 5 3.97 19.42 -12.26
CA TYR A 5 3.15 18.23 -12.38
C TYR A 5 3.86 17.27 -13.35
N VAL A 6 4.71 16.40 -12.82
CA VAL A 6 5.43 15.40 -13.58
C VAL A 6 4.46 14.24 -13.74
N SER A 7 3.92 14.10 -14.95
CA SER A 7 3.19 12.90 -15.32
C SER A 7 4.08 11.68 -15.04
N PRO A 8 3.55 10.62 -14.41
CA PRO A 8 4.34 9.42 -14.14
C PRO A 8 4.93 8.89 -15.45
N SER A 9 6.19 8.46 -15.44
CA SER A 9 6.84 7.91 -16.64
C SER A 9 6.10 6.69 -17.21
N SER A 10 5.41 5.92 -16.36
CA SER A 10 4.58 4.79 -16.76
C SER A 10 3.17 5.20 -17.22
N GLY A 11 2.73 6.42 -16.95
CA GLY A 11 1.38 6.91 -17.19
C GLY A 11 0.38 6.59 -16.07
N TRP A 12 -0.88 6.93 -16.33
CA TRP A 12 -2.00 6.70 -15.43
C TRP A 12 -2.78 5.43 -15.82
N GLU A 13 -3.33 4.76 -14.82
CA GLU A 13 -4.24 3.62 -14.95
C GLU A 13 -5.68 4.12 -14.92
N PHE A 14 -6.43 3.76 -15.97
CA PHE A 14 -7.85 4.12 -16.13
C PHE A 14 -8.74 2.88 -16.31
N SER A 15 -8.17 1.67 -16.38
CA SER A 15 -8.97 0.45 -16.47
C SER A 15 -9.72 0.22 -15.16
N GLU A 16 -11.06 0.28 -15.23
CA GLU A 16 -11.92 0.09 -14.07
C GLU A 16 -11.71 -1.27 -13.40
N ASN A 17 -11.53 -2.34 -14.20
CA ASN A 17 -11.24 -3.68 -13.69
C ASN A 17 -9.95 -3.72 -12.86
N VAL A 18 -8.89 -3.03 -13.34
CA VAL A 18 -7.62 -2.93 -12.62
C VAL A 18 -7.80 -2.10 -11.35
N LEU A 19 -8.43 -0.93 -11.43
CA LEU A 19 -8.65 -0.06 -10.27
C LEU A 19 -9.51 -0.71 -9.18
N THR A 20 -10.54 -1.46 -9.58
CA THR A 20 -11.40 -2.23 -8.68
C THR A 20 -10.59 -3.34 -7.99
N GLN A 21 -9.80 -4.11 -8.74
CA GLN A 21 -8.95 -5.15 -8.15
C GLN A 21 -7.93 -4.56 -7.17
N ARG A 22 -7.26 -3.47 -7.55
CA ARG A 22 -6.32 -2.75 -6.69
C ARG A 22 -6.99 -2.20 -5.44
N GLY A 23 -8.23 -1.72 -5.57
CA GLY A 23 -9.07 -1.31 -4.44
C GLY A 23 -9.26 -2.44 -3.43
N ARG A 24 -9.65 -3.64 -3.90
CA ARG A 24 -9.79 -4.84 -3.06
C ARG A 24 -8.49 -5.22 -2.35
N ASP A 25 -7.35 -5.15 -3.05
CA ASP A 25 -6.05 -5.46 -2.48
C ASP A 25 -5.66 -4.49 -1.35
N LEU A 26 -5.93 -3.19 -1.53
CA LEU A 26 -5.70 -2.18 -0.49
C LEU A 26 -6.66 -2.35 0.70
N SER A 27 -7.93 -2.67 0.45
CA SER A 27 -8.92 -2.92 1.50
C SER A 27 -8.49 -4.01 2.48
N LYS A 28 -7.80 -5.06 2.01
CA LYS A 28 -7.23 -6.09 2.90
C LYS A 28 -6.25 -5.51 3.93
N GLY A 29 -5.46 -4.50 3.54
CA GLY A 29 -4.58 -3.78 4.46
C GLY A 29 -5.35 -2.81 5.36
N TYR A 30 -6.30 -2.06 4.79
CA TYR A 30 -7.11 -1.09 5.53
C TYR A 30 -7.95 -1.70 6.64
N ASN A 31 -8.44 -2.92 6.43
CA ASN A 31 -9.28 -3.62 7.39
C ASN A 31 -8.49 -4.21 8.57
N SER A 32 -7.16 -4.20 8.52
CA SER A 32 -6.32 -4.72 9.62
C SER A 32 -6.31 -3.78 10.83
N ASP A 33 -6.32 -4.37 12.03
CA ASP A 33 -6.31 -3.59 13.27
C ASP A 33 -5.00 -2.83 13.49
N VAL A 34 -3.87 -3.37 13.00
CA VAL A 34 -2.59 -2.67 13.00
C VAL A 34 -2.66 -1.39 12.18
N TYR A 35 -3.37 -1.40 11.04
CA TYR A 35 -3.51 -0.21 10.22
C TYR A 35 -4.40 0.83 10.89
N LYS A 36 -5.50 0.42 11.53
CA LYS A 36 -6.36 1.33 12.31
C LYS A 36 -5.58 2.00 13.44
N ARG A 37 -4.80 1.23 14.21
CA ARG A 37 -3.91 1.76 15.27
C ARG A 37 -2.84 2.70 14.71
N TYR A 38 -2.24 2.35 13.57
CA TYR A 38 -1.30 3.22 12.87
C TYR A 38 -1.94 4.56 12.46
N LEU A 39 -3.15 4.56 11.90
CA LEU A 39 -3.86 5.79 11.53
C LEU A 39 -4.15 6.68 12.75
N ALA A 40 -4.56 6.07 13.87
CA ALA A 40 -4.85 6.77 15.11
C ALA A 40 -3.59 7.40 15.72
N LYS A 41 -2.46 6.66 15.72
CA LYS A 41 -1.19 7.14 16.28
C LYS A 41 -0.49 8.15 15.36
N TYR A 42 -0.62 8.01 14.05
CA TYR A 42 0.02 8.87 13.04
C TYR A 42 -1.00 9.40 12.03
N PRO A 43 -1.76 10.45 12.37
CA PRO A 43 -2.60 11.20 11.45
C PRO A 43 -1.86 11.64 10.19
N LYS A 44 -2.56 11.74 9.06
CA LYS A 44 -1.95 12.02 7.74
C LYS A 44 -1.01 13.23 7.73
N LYS A 45 -1.34 14.30 8.46
CA LYS A 45 -0.55 15.53 8.53
C LYS A 45 0.78 15.37 9.28
N GLN A 46 0.90 14.35 10.13
CA GLN A 46 2.10 14.08 10.95
C GLN A 46 3.01 13.02 10.31
N ARG A 47 2.63 12.44 9.17
CA ARG A 47 3.42 11.41 8.50
C ARG A 47 4.60 12.03 7.75
N VAL A 48 5.79 11.61 8.15
CA VAL A 48 7.07 11.96 7.51
C VAL A 48 7.35 11.01 6.34
N LYS A 49 7.65 11.59 5.17
CA LYS A 49 8.08 10.86 3.97
C LYS A 49 9.34 10.04 4.26
N ASN A 50 9.45 8.85 3.67
CA ASN A 50 10.54 7.89 3.87
C ASN A 50 10.65 7.24 5.27
N MET A 51 9.93 7.71 6.28
CA MET A 51 9.86 7.06 7.60
C MET A 51 8.58 6.24 7.75
N HIS A 52 7.44 6.83 7.37
CA HIS A 52 6.14 6.21 7.58
C HIS A 52 5.73 5.36 6.37
N PRO A 53 5.10 4.20 6.58
CA PRO A 53 4.51 3.39 5.51
C PRO A 53 3.56 4.20 4.63
N VAL A 54 3.78 4.14 3.32
CA VAL A 54 2.97 4.85 2.31
C VAL A 54 2.15 3.86 1.51
N THR A 55 0.85 4.14 1.37
CA THR A 55 -0.05 3.35 0.55
C THR A 55 0.32 3.48 -0.94
N PRO A 56 0.46 2.35 -1.67
CA PRO A 56 0.67 2.37 -3.12
C PRO A 56 -0.44 3.12 -3.85
N ASN A 57 -0.08 3.88 -4.88
CA ASN A 57 -1.04 4.64 -5.66
C ASN A 57 -1.69 3.74 -6.73
N LYS A 58 -2.95 3.38 -6.52
CA LYS A 58 -3.71 2.52 -7.44
C LYS A 58 -3.92 3.10 -8.84
N TYR A 59 -3.73 4.41 -9.02
CA TYR A 59 -3.92 5.10 -10.31
C TYR A 59 -2.64 5.14 -11.15
N LEU A 60 -1.48 4.68 -10.65
CA LEU A 60 -0.27 4.63 -11.47
C LEU A 60 -0.29 3.39 -12.37
N LYS A 61 0.08 3.55 -13.64
CA LYS A 61 0.27 2.38 -14.50
C LYS A 61 1.47 1.60 -13.99
N THR A 62 1.26 0.32 -13.68
CA THR A 62 2.28 -0.57 -13.16
C THR A 62 1.92 -2.01 -13.52
N SER A 63 2.93 -2.86 -13.70
CA SER A 63 2.69 -4.27 -13.99
C SER A 63 2.01 -4.96 -12.81
N ARG A 64 1.26 -6.05 -13.07
CA ARG A 64 0.58 -6.81 -12.03
C ARG A 64 1.57 -7.25 -10.92
N ARG A 65 2.73 -7.79 -11.30
CA ARG A 65 3.77 -8.23 -10.35
C ARG A 65 4.33 -7.07 -9.53
N SER A 66 4.56 -5.91 -10.14
CA SER A 66 5.04 -4.73 -9.43
C SER A 66 3.99 -4.21 -8.44
N TRP A 67 2.72 -4.20 -8.82
CA TRP A 67 1.62 -3.87 -7.91
C TRP A 67 1.57 -4.83 -6.70
N ASP A 68 1.55 -6.14 -6.94
CA ASP A 68 1.49 -7.14 -5.87
C ASP A 68 2.68 -6.99 -4.90
N MET A 69 3.87 -6.72 -5.45
CA MET A 69 5.07 -6.45 -4.65
C MET A 69 4.94 -5.18 -3.80
N GLN A 70 4.46 -4.08 -4.38
CA GLN A 70 4.23 -2.83 -3.64
C GLN A 70 3.22 -3.02 -2.50
N VAL A 71 2.11 -3.71 -2.74
CA VAL A 71 1.10 -4.00 -1.72
C VAL A 71 1.66 -4.91 -0.63
N ARG A 72 2.49 -5.90 -0.99
CA ARG A 72 3.16 -6.78 -0.02
C ARG A 72 4.14 -6.02 0.86
N ILE A 73 5.01 -5.19 0.27
CA ILE A 73 5.95 -4.34 1.02
C ILE A 73 5.19 -3.38 1.93
N TRP A 74 4.16 -2.70 1.42
CA TRP A 74 3.36 -1.76 2.18
C TRP A 74 2.70 -2.40 3.41
N ARG A 75 2.08 -3.58 3.25
CA ARG A 75 1.49 -4.29 4.38
C ARG A 75 2.56 -4.64 5.42
N ARG A 76 3.69 -5.22 5.00
CA ARG A 76 4.80 -5.56 5.90
C ARG A 76 5.36 -4.35 6.63
N SER A 77 5.50 -3.21 5.95
CA SER A 77 6.04 -2.01 6.56
C SER A 77 5.11 -1.41 7.61
N ILE A 78 3.79 -1.54 7.48
CA ILE A 78 2.85 -1.15 8.56
C ILE A 78 3.11 -1.97 9.83
N TYR A 79 3.18 -3.30 9.72
CA TYR A 79 3.45 -4.15 10.88
C TYR A 79 4.81 -3.83 11.49
N ALA A 80 5.86 -3.78 10.67
CA ALA A 80 7.22 -3.50 11.14
C ALA A 80 7.30 -2.13 11.84
N PHE A 81 6.65 -1.10 11.29
CA PHE A 81 6.63 0.24 11.87
C PHE A 81 5.91 0.29 13.22
N MET A 82 4.92 -0.57 13.43
CA MET A 82 4.20 -0.71 14.70
C MET A 82 4.87 -1.68 15.67
N GLY A 83 6.04 -2.24 15.34
CA GLY A 83 6.75 -3.22 16.19
C GLY A 83 6.15 -4.63 16.14
N GLU A 84 5.34 -4.93 15.12
CA GLU A 84 4.63 -6.19 14.95
C GLU A 84 5.16 -6.97 13.73
N SER A 85 4.83 -8.26 13.67
CA SER A 85 5.16 -9.10 12.50
C SER A 85 3.89 -9.52 11.79
N ILE A 86 3.83 -9.30 10.47
CA ILE A 86 2.70 -9.73 9.65
C ILE A 86 2.45 -11.23 9.74
N GLU A 87 3.51 -12.05 9.88
CA GLU A 87 3.39 -13.51 9.94
C GLU A 87 2.64 -13.96 11.21
N ARG A 88 2.73 -13.18 12.29
CA ARG A 88 2.06 -13.49 13.55
C ARG A 88 0.57 -13.16 13.52
N PHE A 89 0.19 -12.10 12.84
CA PHE A 89 -1.16 -11.54 12.93
C PHE A 89 -1.99 -11.73 11.66
N ALA A 90 -1.35 -11.93 10.51
CA ALA A 90 -2.02 -12.12 9.23
C ALA A 90 -1.17 -12.98 8.27
N PRO A 91 -0.84 -14.23 8.64
CA PRO A 91 0.00 -15.11 7.83
C PRO A 91 -0.55 -15.34 6.41
N PHE A 92 -1.87 -15.30 6.25
CA PHE A 92 -2.54 -15.41 4.95
C PHE A 92 -2.23 -14.25 4.00
N LEU A 93 -1.84 -13.08 4.51
CA LEU A 93 -1.46 -11.91 3.69
C LEU A 93 -0.03 -12.00 3.16
N SER A 94 0.80 -12.83 3.78
CA SER A 94 2.22 -13.01 3.44
C SER A 94 2.47 -14.09 2.40
N ARG A 95 1.51 -15.00 2.18
CA ARG A 95 1.64 -16.04 1.17
C ARG A 95 1.71 -15.41 -0.22
N PRO A 96 2.57 -15.92 -1.12
CA PRO A 96 2.50 -15.56 -2.52
C PRO A 96 1.07 -15.80 -3.00
N ASN A 97 0.53 -14.85 -3.76
CA ASN A 97 -0.73 -15.07 -4.45
C ASN A 97 -0.40 -16.03 -5.59
N ASP A 98 -0.40 -17.34 -5.31
CA ASP A 98 -0.21 -18.36 -6.32
C ASP A 98 -1.34 -18.19 -7.34
N ASN A 99 -0.96 -17.79 -8.55
CA ASN A 99 -1.84 -17.50 -9.67
C ASN A 99 -1.15 -17.95 -10.95
#